data_AF-A0A2G2XTK7-F1
#
_entry.id   AF-A0A2G2XTK7-F1
#
_cell.length_a   1.000
_cell.length_b   1.000
_cell.length_c   1.000
_cell.angle_alpha   90.00
_cell.angle_beta   90.00
_cell.angle_gamma   90.00
#
_symmetry.space_group_name_H-M   'P 1'
#
loop_
_entity.id
_entity.type
_entity.pdbx_description
1 polymer ?
#
loop_
_entity_poly.entity_id
_entity_poly.type
_entity_poly.pdbx_seq_one_letter_code
_entity_poly.pdbx_strand_id
1 'polypeptide(L)'
;MQVDKVKGELYVAFNASHLPVTITLPDRPAYRWQPLVDTGKPAPFDFLTDDVPEREIAAKQYSHFLDADQYPMLSYSSIILLLSPADDSLFRSTSRAR
;
A
#
# COMPACT_ATOMS: atom_id res chain seq x y z
N MET A 1 15.76 0.57 -15.81
CA MET A 1 14.97 -0.37 -14.98
C MET A 1 13.60 -0.53 -15.62
N GLN A 2 13.13 -1.75 -15.77
CA GLN A 2 11.87 -2.04 -16.45
C GLN A 2 10.72 -1.85 -15.45
N VAL A 3 9.98 -0.76 -15.62
CA VAL A 3 8.75 -0.47 -14.86
C VAL A 3 7.61 -1.17 -15.57
N ASP A 4 6.82 -1.96 -14.83
CA ASP A 4 5.58 -2.52 -15.35
C ASP A 4 4.58 -1.38 -15.56
N LYS A 5 4.34 -1.03 -16.83
CA LYS A 5 3.44 0.06 -17.22
C LYS A 5 1.97 -0.40 -17.36
N VAL A 6 1.68 -1.68 -17.14
CA VAL A 6 0.38 -2.30 -17.47
C VAL A 6 -0.29 -2.91 -16.25
N LYS A 7 0.47 -3.39 -15.25
CA LYS A 7 -0.06 -3.94 -14.00
C LYS A 7 0.60 -3.22 -12.82
N GLY A 8 -0.22 -2.75 -11.88
CA GLY A 8 0.25 -2.01 -10.71
C GLY A 8 1.42 -2.70 -10.01
N GLU A 9 2.34 -1.90 -9.47
CA GLU A 9 3.50 -2.41 -8.74
C GLU A 9 3.11 -2.94 -7.36
N LEU A 10 3.87 -3.93 -6.88
CA LEU A 10 3.84 -4.39 -5.51
C LEU A 10 5.09 -3.90 -4.79
N TYR A 11 4.90 -3.37 -3.57
CA TYR A 11 6.00 -3.15 -2.64
C TYR A 11 5.88 -4.18 -1.52
N VAL A 12 6.95 -4.93 -1.28
CA VAL A 12 7.02 -5.96 -0.23
C VAL A 12 8.22 -5.68 0.66
N ALA A 13 8.01 -5.64 1.97
CA ALA A 13 9.08 -5.48 2.95
C ALA A 13 8.92 -6.45 4.13
N PHE A 14 10.06 -6.89 4.66
CA PHE A 14 10.16 -7.78 5.80
C PHE A 14 11.00 -7.10 6.88
N ASN A 15 10.39 -6.74 8.00
CA ASN A 15 11.12 -6.30 9.17
C ASN A 15 11.50 -7.51 10.02
N ALA A 16 12.67 -8.07 9.75
CA ALA A 16 13.23 -9.17 10.55
C ALA A 16 13.89 -8.69 11.87
N SER A 17 13.81 -7.41 12.19
CA SER A 17 14.33 -6.86 13.44
C SER A 17 13.37 -7.11 14.61
N HIS A 18 13.94 -7.18 15.81
CA HIS A 18 13.19 -7.15 17.07
C HIS A 18 12.65 -5.75 17.41
N LEU A 19 13.04 -4.72 16.66
CA LEU A 19 12.60 -3.34 16.83
C LEU A 19 11.61 -2.93 15.73
N PRO A 20 10.63 -2.07 16.03
CA PRO A 20 9.81 -1.43 15.00
C PRO A 20 10.65 -0.48 14.15
N VAL A 21 10.28 -0.31 12.88
CA VAL A 21 10.96 0.58 11.93
C VAL A 21 9.95 1.37 11.11
N THR A 22 10.29 2.61 10.76
CA THR A 22 9.57 3.35 9.71
C THR A 22 10.40 3.29 8.44
N ILE A 23 9.81 2.76 7.36
CA ILE A 23 10.47 2.69 6.06
C ILE A 23 10.05 3.87 5.19
N THR A 24 10.96 4.33 4.33
CA THR A 24 10.65 5.26 3.24
C THR A 24 10.29 4.46 1.99
N LEU A 25 9.14 4.76 1.41
CA LEU A 25 8.64 4.15 0.19
C LEU A 25 9.25 4.83 -1.03
N PRO A 26 9.43 4.11 -2.15
CA PRO A 26 9.92 4.72 -3.37
C PRO A 26 8.86 5.66 -3.95
N ASP A 27 9.30 6.87 -4.31
CA ASP A 27 8.46 7.85 -5.00
C ASP A 27 7.96 7.29 -6.35
N ARG A 28 6.68 7.53 -6.61
CA ARG A 28 5.93 7.13 -7.80
C ARG A 28 5.00 8.28 -8.20
N PRO A 29 5.47 9.24 -9.01
CA PRO A 29 4.67 10.38 -9.41
C PRO A 29 3.33 9.98 -10.05
N ALA A 30 2.24 10.63 -9.64
CA ALA A 30 0.85 10.33 -10.03
C ALA A 30 0.26 9.01 -9.52
N TYR A 31 0.97 8.29 -8.64
CA TYR A 31 0.47 7.10 -7.96
C TYR A 31 0.58 7.26 -6.44
N ARG A 32 -0.10 6.37 -5.72
CA ARG A 32 -0.07 6.28 -4.26
C ARG A 32 0.00 4.80 -3.86
N TRP A 33 0.76 4.53 -2.81
CA TRP A 33 0.79 3.20 -2.19
C TRP A 33 -0.46 3.00 -1.32
N GLN A 34 -1.07 1.82 -1.42
CA GLN A 34 -2.23 1.42 -0.65
C GLN A 34 -1.92 0.15 0.15
N PRO A 35 -2.31 0.07 1.43
CA PRO A 35 -2.04 -1.10 2.25
C PRO A 35 -2.91 -2.29 1.81
N LEU A 36 -2.27 -3.45 1.67
CA LEU A 36 -2.97 -4.72 1.43
C LEU A 36 -2.72 -5.70 2.57
N VAL A 37 -1.46 -6.01 2.87
CA VAL A 37 -1.08 -6.91 3.97
C VAL A 37 -0.23 -6.15 4.99
N ASP A 38 -0.53 -6.31 6.27
CA ASP A 38 0.34 -5.93 7.39
C ASP A 38 0.21 -6.96 8.50
N THR A 39 1.19 -7.86 8.61
CA THR A 39 1.17 -8.93 9.62
C THR A 39 1.42 -8.41 11.04
N GLY A 40 1.68 -7.11 11.22
CA GLY A 40 1.70 -6.46 12.52
C GLY A 40 0.31 -6.11 13.04
N LYS A 41 -0.75 -6.24 12.23
CA LYS A 41 -2.13 -6.01 12.65
C LYS A 41 -2.82 -7.33 13.04
N PRO A 42 -3.83 -7.29 13.92
CA PRO A 42 -4.67 -8.45 14.19
C PRO A 42 -5.64 -8.71 13.04
N ALA A 43 -6.00 -9.98 12.83
CA ALA A 43 -7.08 -10.34 11.93
C ALA A 43 -8.42 -9.68 12.34
N PRO A 44 -9.26 -9.25 11.39
CA PRO A 44 -9.11 -9.40 9.93
C PRO A 44 -8.31 -8.29 9.23
N PHE A 45 -7.67 -7.39 9.99
CA PHE A 45 -6.99 -6.21 9.44
C PHE A 45 -5.54 -6.45 9.00
N ASP A 46 -5.05 -7.67 9.18
CA ASP A 46 -3.77 -8.14 8.65
C ASP A 46 -3.78 -8.33 7.13
N PHE A 47 -4.98 -8.48 6.53
CA PHE A 47 -5.18 -8.54 5.08
C PHE A 47 -6.43 -7.75 4.65
N LEU A 48 -6.26 -6.53 4.15
CA LEU A 48 -7.32 -5.56 3.85
C LEU A 48 -7.97 -5.76 2.47
N THR A 49 -8.66 -6.89 2.30
CA THR A 49 -9.50 -7.18 1.13
C THR A 49 -10.87 -6.48 1.21
N ASP A 50 -11.60 -6.41 0.09
CA ASP A 50 -12.87 -5.67 -0.04
C ASP A 50 -14.01 -6.20 0.84
N ASP A 51 -13.90 -7.44 1.33
CA ASP A 51 -14.86 -8.10 2.21
C ASP A 51 -14.60 -7.85 3.71
N VAL A 52 -13.50 -7.16 4.06
CA VAL A 52 -13.19 -6.80 5.45
C VAL A 52 -14.10 -5.66 5.92
N PRO A 53 -14.86 -5.84 7.02
CA PRO A 53 -15.65 -4.76 7.60
C PRO A 53 -14.76 -3.58 8.00
N GLU A 54 -15.23 -2.35 7.76
CA GLU A 54 -14.53 -1.12 8.16
C GLU A 54 -13.13 -0.95 7.54
N ARG A 55 -12.85 -1.64 6.42
CA ARG A 55 -11.59 -1.56 5.67
C ARG A 55 -11.17 -0.12 5.40
N GLU A 56 -12.07 0.76 4.98
CA GLU A 56 -11.74 2.16 4.68
C GLU A 56 -11.30 2.93 5.93
N ILE A 57 -11.86 2.60 7.10
CA ILE A 57 -11.48 3.19 8.38
C ILE A 57 -10.08 2.69 8.76
N ALA A 58 -9.82 1.38 8.62
CA ALA A 58 -8.51 0.80 8.88
C ALA A 58 -7.43 1.38 7.94
N ALA A 59 -7.72 1.50 6.64
CA ALA A 59 -6.80 2.06 5.65
C ALA A 59 -6.46 3.54 5.94
N LYS A 60 -7.43 4.33 6.42
CA LYS A 60 -7.22 5.74 6.79
C LYS A 60 -6.23 5.92 7.95
N GLN A 61 -6.04 4.92 8.82
CA GLN A 61 -5.07 5.01 9.90
C GLN A 61 -3.62 5.19 9.39
N TYR A 62 -3.35 4.82 8.14
CA TYR A 62 -2.03 4.97 7.52
C TYR A 62 -1.88 6.22 6.65
N SER A 63 -2.95 7.01 6.46
CA SER A 63 -2.96 8.07 5.44
C SER A 63 -1.84 9.09 5.63
N HIS A 64 -1.61 9.52 6.87
CA HIS A 64 -0.56 10.51 7.16
C HIS A 64 0.86 9.99 6.88
N PHE A 65 1.11 8.70 7.04
CA PHE A 65 2.40 8.09 6.69
C PHE A 65 2.53 7.97 5.17
N LEU A 66 1.49 7.48 4.50
CA LEU A 66 1.48 7.29 3.06
C LEU A 66 1.54 8.61 2.28
N ASP A 67 0.94 9.69 2.81
CA ASP A 67 1.07 11.04 2.27
C ASP A 67 2.52 11.59 2.35
N ALA A 68 3.35 11.00 3.20
CA ALA A 68 4.76 11.33 3.38
C ALA A 68 5.71 10.27 2.78
N ASP A 69 5.19 9.35 1.95
CA ASP A 69 5.91 8.20 1.40
C ASP A 69 6.62 7.37 2.48
N GLN A 70 5.92 7.12 3.60
CA GLN A 70 6.42 6.33 4.71
C GLN A 70 5.46 5.22 5.10
N TYR A 71 5.98 4.18 5.75
CA TYR A 71 5.17 3.14 6.37
C TYR A 71 5.78 2.64 7.69
N PRO A 72 5.04 2.67 8.81
CA PRO A 72 5.50 2.09 10.07
C PRO A 72 5.31 0.56 10.07
N MET A 73 6.35 -0.18 10.40
CA MET A 73 6.34 -1.63 10.55
C MET A 73 6.64 -2.00 12.00
N LEU A 74 5.86 -2.91 12.58
CA LEU A 74 6.19 -3.54 13.86
C LEU A 74 7.42 -4.45 13.74
N SER A 75 7.96 -4.88 14.88
CA SER A 75 9.00 -5.92 14.91
C SER A 75 8.46 -7.24 14.36
N TYR A 76 9.33 -7.99 13.70
CA TYR A 76 9.01 -9.30 13.10
C TYR A 76 7.73 -9.31 12.24
N SER A 77 7.51 -8.24 11.47
CA SER A 77 6.35 -8.11 10.59
C SER A 77 6.74 -8.06 9.12
N SER A 78 5.75 -8.27 8.26
CA SER A 78 5.86 -8.10 6.81
C SER A 78 4.67 -7.31 6.29
N ILE A 79 4.90 -6.57 5.21
CA ILE A 79 3.87 -5.77 4.56
C ILE A 79 3.85 -6.03 3.05
N ILE A 80 2.66 -5.86 2.47
CA ILE A 80 2.45 -5.78 1.01
C ILE A 80 1.63 -4.53 0.73
N LEU A 81 2.14 -3.66 -0.14
CA LEU A 81 1.44 -2.47 -0.63
C LEU A 81 1.18 -2.58 -2.12
N LEU A 82 0.02 -2.08 -2.55
CA LEU A 82 -0.38 -1.97 -3.95
C LEU A 82 -0.13 -0.54 -4.44
N LEU A 83 0.42 -0.40 -5.64
CA LEU A 83 0.48 0.90 -6.31
C LEU A 83 -0.83 1.17 -7.05
N SER A 84 -1.52 2.25 -6.68
CA SER A 84 -2.77 2.69 -7.29
C SER A 84 -2.62 4.10 -7.86
N PRO A 85 -3.30 4.47 -8.96
CA PRO A 85 -3.31 5.85 -9.44
C PRO A 85 -3.80 6.81 -8.35
N ALA A 86 -3.15 7.98 -8.23
CA ALA A 86 -3.56 9.01 -7.27
C ALA A 86 -4.90 9.68 -7.66
N ASP A 87 -5.27 9.58 -8.94
CA ASP A 87 -6.50 10.10 -9.51
C ASP A 87 -7.20 9.01 -10.35
N ASP A 88 -8.33 8.52 -9.84
CA ASP A 88 -9.16 7.47 -10.47
C ASP A 88 -9.63 7.84 -11.89
N SER A 89 -9.61 9.12 -12.24
CA SER A 89 -10.03 9.60 -13.56
C SER A 89 -9.06 9.23 -14.69
N LEU A 90 -7.78 8.99 -14.38
CA LEU A 90 -6.77 8.61 -15.37
C LEU A 90 -6.97 7.18 -15.90
N PHE A 91 -7.54 6.28 -15.11
CA PHE A 91 -7.89 4.92 -15.53
C PHE A 91 -9.17 4.89 -16.38
N ARG A 92 -10.13 5.80 -16.11
CA ARG A 92 -11.38 5.90 -16.89
C ARG A 92 -11.18 6.46 -18.30
N SER A 93 -10.13 7.24 -18.55
CA SER A 93 -9.84 7.77 -19.89
C SER A 93 -9.23 6.71 -20.82
N THR A 94 -8.44 5.77 -20.28
CA THR A 94 -7.76 4.72 -21.04
C THR A 94 -8.63 3.48 -21.27
N SER A 95 -9.65 3.26 -20.43
CA SER A 95 -10.65 2.20 -20.62
C SER A 95 -11.68 2.49 -21.73
N ARG A 96 -11.82 3.75 -22.21
CA ARG A 96 -12.80 4.12 -23.24
C ARG A 96 -12.28 4.00 -24.69
N ALA A 97 -11.04 3.55 -24.88
CA ALA A 97 -10.41 3.46 -26.20
C ALA A 97 -10.18 2.01 -26.69
N ARG A 98 -10.97 1.04 -26.21
CA ARG A 98 -10.98 -0.33 -26.76
C ARG A 98 -12.41 -0.81 -27.00
#